data_AF-A0A2P2FM04-F1
#
_entry.id   AF-A0A2P2FM04-F1
#
_cell.length_a   1.000
_cell.length_b   1.000
_cell.length_c   1.000
_cell.angle_alpha   90.00
_cell.angle_beta   90.00
_cell.angle_gamma   90.00
#
_symmetry.space_group_name_H-M   'P 1'
#
loop_
_entity.id
_entity.type
_entity.pdbx_description
1 polymer ?
#
loop_
_entity_poly.entity_id
_entity_poly.type
_entity_poly.pdbx_seq_one_letter_code
_entity_poly.pdbx_strand_id
1 'polypeptide(L)'
;MSRYPLRIAGSIVGALTAIVSGLVGSGLITTDQGNATTGVITGLVTLLAAFGVVISAERKVTPLVDPRTRQGAPLVPAETAGDTLYRAAESRETGRA
;
A
#
# COMPACT_ATOMS: atom_id res chain seq x y z
N MET A 1 17.82 1.67 -1.25
CA MET A 1 16.43 1.92 -0.80
C MET A 1 16.47 2.77 0.47
N SER A 2 15.90 3.97 0.43
CA SER A 2 15.94 4.92 1.57
C SER A 2 15.16 4.38 2.77
N ARG A 3 15.77 4.43 3.95
CA ARG A 3 15.22 3.88 5.20
C ARG A 3 14.11 4.74 5.84
N TYR A 4 13.78 5.90 5.27
CA TYR A 4 12.83 6.87 5.86
C TYR A 4 11.96 7.58 4.81
N PRO A 5 11.02 6.86 4.17
CA PRO A 5 10.19 7.42 3.09
C PRO A 5 9.30 8.59 3.54
N LEU A 6 8.73 8.54 4.75
CA LEU A 6 7.92 9.63 5.30
C LEU A 6 8.72 10.92 5.53
N ARG A 7 9.99 10.79 5.95
CA ARG A 7 10.84 11.94 6.22
C ARG A 7 11.21 12.67 4.92
N ILE A 8 11.42 11.92 3.84
CA ILE A 8 11.65 12.49 2.50
C ILE A 8 10.39 13.17 1.98
N ALA A 9 9.22 12.51 2.09
CA ALA A 9 7.96 13.11 1.67
C ALA A 9 7.68 14.41 2.43
N GLY A 10 7.85 14.41 3.75
CA GLY A 10 7.69 15.59 4.59
C GLY A 10 8.65 16.71 4.24
N SER A 11 9.92 16.41 3.91
CA SER A 11 10.88 17.45 3.52
C SER A 11 10.54 18.09 2.19
N ILE A 12 10.03 17.33 1.22
CA ILE A 12 9.63 17.86 -0.09
C ILE A 12 8.44 18.81 0.07
N VAL A 13 7.40 18.38 0.79
CA VAL A 13 6.22 19.23 1.03
C VAL A 13 6.60 20.48 1.80
N GLY A 14 7.39 20.34 2.88
CA GLY A 14 7.87 21.48 3.66
C GLY A 14 8.71 22.46 2.84
N ALA A 15 9.60 21.97 1.97
CA ALA A 15 10.41 22.82 1.09
C ALA A 15 9.54 23.57 0.07
N LEU A 16 8.58 22.89 -0.57
CA LEU A 16 7.66 23.53 -1.52
C LEU A 16 6.82 24.62 -0.85
N THR A 17 6.25 24.33 0.32
CA THR A 17 5.47 25.32 1.07
C THR A 17 6.34 26.51 1.48
N ALA A 18 7.58 26.27 1.95
CA ALA A 18 8.50 27.34 2.31
C ALA A 18 8.85 28.26 1.12
N ILE A 19 9.03 27.68 -0.08
CA ILE A 19 9.25 28.46 -1.31
C ILE A 19 8.02 29.33 -1.60
N VAL A 20 6.81 28.77 -1.57
CA VAL A 20 5.57 29.53 -1.82
C VAL A 20 5.41 30.67 -0.82
N SER A 21 5.60 30.40 0.47
CA SER A 21 5.54 31.43 1.52
C SER A 21 6.59 32.52 1.32
N GLY A 22 7.81 32.16 0.91
CA GLY A 22 8.86 33.12 0.59
C GLY A 22 8.50 33.99 -0.61
N LEU A 23 7.93 33.41 -1.67
CA LEU A 23 7.47 34.15 -2.85
C LEU A 23 6.34 35.13 -2.50
N VAL A 24 5.36 34.72 -1.69
CA VAL A 24 4.29 35.62 -1.20
C VAL A 24 4.89 36.74 -0.34
N GLY A 25 5.79 36.39 0.59
CA GLY A 25 6.43 37.36 1.48
C GLY A 25 7.32 38.38 0.75
N SER A 26 7.89 37.99 -0.39
CA SER A 26 8.66 38.88 -1.27
C SER A 26 7.80 39.76 -2.19
N GLY A 27 6.49 39.52 -2.27
CA GLY A 27 5.58 40.21 -3.19
C GLY A 27 5.69 39.78 -4.66
N LEU A 28 6.51 38.76 -4.97
CA LEU A 28 6.63 38.19 -6.32
C LEU A 28 5.33 37.55 -6.81
N ILE A 29 4.55 37.00 -5.88
CA ILE A 29 3.21 36.45 -6.14
C ILE A 29 2.23 36.99 -5.11
N THR A 30 0.95 37.02 -5.47
CA THR A 30 -0.11 37.46 -4.55
C THR A 30 -0.44 36.37 -3.53
N THR A 31 -1.05 36.77 -2.41
CA THR A 31 -1.53 35.84 -1.39
C THR A 31 -2.49 34.80 -1.96
N ASP A 32 -3.38 35.20 -2.87
CA ASP A 32 -4.33 34.29 -3.52
C ASP A 32 -3.63 33.25 -4.40
N GLN A 33 -2.57 33.65 -5.12
CA GLN A 33 -1.76 32.73 -5.91
C GLN A 33 -0.99 31.74 -5.02
N GLY A 34 -0.45 32.21 -3.88
CA GLY A 34 0.21 31.36 -2.89
C GLY A 34 -0.75 30.34 -2.26
N ASN A 35 -1.96 30.79 -1.92
CA ASN A 35 -3.01 29.92 -1.37
C ASN A 35 -3.46 28.88 -2.38
N ALA A 36 -3.70 29.27 -3.63
CA ALA A 36 -4.06 28.34 -4.70
C ALA A 36 -2.96 27.28 -4.92
N THR A 37 -1.70 27.69 -4.97
CA THR A 37 -0.55 26.77 -5.16
C THR A 37 -0.42 25.79 -4.00
N THR A 38 -0.54 26.26 -2.76
CA THR A 38 -0.49 25.42 -1.56
C THR A 38 -1.66 24.43 -1.53
N GLY A 39 -2.85 24.87 -1.96
CA GLY A 39 -4.03 24.03 -2.12
C GLY A 39 -3.81 22.89 -3.12
N VAL A 40 -3.20 23.17 -4.27
CA VAL A 40 -2.84 22.15 -5.27
C VAL A 40 -1.83 21.14 -4.72
N ILE A 41 -0.77 21.61 -4.06
CA ILE A 41 0.24 20.74 -3.43
C ILE A 41 -0.44 19.81 -2.42
N THR A 42 -1.28 20.37 -1.55
CA THR A 42 -2.03 19.60 -0.55
C THR A 42 -2.93 18.57 -1.21
N GLY A 43 -3.72 18.97 -2.21
CA GLY A 43 -4.63 18.08 -2.93
C GLY A 43 -3.90 16.89 -3.57
N LEU A 44 -2.74 17.14 -4.21
CA LEU A 44 -1.93 16.07 -4.78
C LEU A 44 -1.39 15.13 -3.69
N VAL A 45 -0.84 15.66 -2.60
CA VAL A 45 -0.35 14.84 -1.49
C VAL A 45 -1.47 13.98 -0.90
N THR A 46 -2.67 14.54 -0.71
CA THR A 46 -3.84 13.81 -0.23
C THR A 46 -4.25 12.70 -1.20
N LEU A 47 -4.24 12.97 -2.50
CA LEU A 47 -4.56 11.98 -3.53
C LEU A 47 -3.55 10.81 -3.52
N LEU A 48 -2.25 11.12 -3.51
CA LEU A 48 -1.20 10.12 -3.41
C LEU A 48 -1.30 9.31 -2.11
N ALA A 49 -1.62 9.96 -0.98
CA ALA A 49 -1.83 9.29 0.28
C ALA A 49 -3.04 8.35 0.23
N ALA A 50 -4.16 8.78 -0.37
CA ALA A 50 -5.34 7.95 -0.53
C ALA A 50 -5.05 6.70 -1.38
N PHE A 51 -4.40 6.85 -2.53
CA PHE A 51 -3.99 5.71 -3.36
C PHE A 51 -2.98 4.80 -2.66
N GLY A 52 -2.00 5.37 -1.96
CA GLY A 52 -1.03 4.60 -1.18
C GLY A 52 -1.70 3.78 -0.08
N VAL A 53 -2.70 4.35 0.60
CA VAL A 53 -3.51 3.64 1.60
C VAL A 53 -4.29 2.51 0.94
N VAL A 54 -4.96 2.75 -0.20
CA VAL A 54 -5.72 1.72 -0.92
C VAL A 54 -4.83 0.54 -1.30
N ILE A 55 -3.68 0.78 -1.95
CA ILE A 55 -2.75 -0.28 -2.37
C ILE A 55 -2.24 -1.11 -1.16
N SER A 56 -1.99 -0.45 -0.03
CA SER A 56 -1.52 -1.12 1.19
C SER A 56 -2.63 -1.88 1.92
N ALA A 57 -3.87 -1.39 1.85
CA ALA A 57 -5.03 -1.92 2.55
C ALA A 57 -5.74 -3.05 1.78
N GLU A 58 -5.73 -3.05 0.45
CA GLU A 58 -6.33 -4.10 -0.40
C GLU A 58 -5.87 -5.49 0.00
N ARG A 59 -4.57 -5.62 0.33
CA ARG A 59 -3.99 -6.90 0.73
C ARG A 59 -4.41 -7.39 2.13
N LYS A 60 -5.08 -6.55 2.92
CA LYS A 60 -5.34 -6.78 4.35
C LYS A 60 -6.82 -6.95 4.71
N VAL A 61 -7.75 -6.29 4.02
CA VAL A 61 -9.14 -6.20 4.48
C VAL A 61 -10.13 -6.89 3.53
N THR A 62 -9.99 -6.69 2.23
CA THR A 62 -10.84 -7.36 1.22
C THR A 62 -10.14 -7.31 -0.13
N PRO A 63 -9.34 -8.34 -0.48
CA PRO A 63 -8.66 -8.38 -1.76
C PRO A 63 -9.70 -8.45 -2.89
N LEU A 64 -9.70 -7.46 -3.78
CA LEU A 64 -10.44 -7.53 -5.06
C LEU A 64 -9.82 -8.56 -6.01
N VAL A 65 -8.54 -8.85 -5.81
CA VAL A 65 -7.78 -9.85 -6.56
C VAL A 65 -7.73 -11.14 -5.77
N ASP A 66 -7.91 -12.27 -6.45
CA ASP A 66 -7.81 -13.61 -5.89
C ASP A 66 -6.53 -13.76 -5.03
N PRO A 67 -6.66 -14.08 -3.73
CA PRO A 67 -5.52 -14.14 -2.83
C PRO A 67 -4.57 -15.28 -3.23
N ARG A 68 -3.28 -14.93 -3.36
CA ARG A 68 -2.19 -15.85 -3.73
C ARG A 68 -1.11 -15.89 -2.65
N THR A 69 -0.29 -16.94 -2.66
CA THR A 69 0.90 -17.05 -1.79
C THR A 69 1.89 -15.92 -2.07
N ARG A 70 2.90 -15.75 -1.21
CA ARG A 70 3.98 -14.77 -1.44
C ARG A 70 4.75 -15.03 -2.73
N GLN A 71 4.74 -16.27 -3.20
CA GLN A 71 5.37 -16.73 -4.44
C GLN A 71 4.42 -16.64 -5.65
N GLY A 72 3.20 -16.11 -5.48
CA GLY A 72 2.22 -15.95 -6.55
C GLY A 72 1.49 -17.22 -6.95
N ALA A 73 1.57 -18.29 -6.14
CA ALA A 73 0.82 -19.51 -6.36
C ALA A 73 -0.63 -19.37 -5.86
N PRO A 74 -1.61 -20.00 -6.51
CA PRO A 74 -2.97 -20.11 -5.98
C PRO A 74 -2.97 -20.68 -4.57
N LEU A 75 -3.88 -20.20 -3.72
CA LEU A 75 -4.11 -20.83 -2.42
C LEU A 75 -4.89 -22.14 -2.63
N VAL A 76 -4.28 -23.24 -2.24
CA VAL A 76 -4.96 -24.54 -2.16
C VAL A 76 -5.46 -24.76 -0.74
N PRO A 77 -6.56 -25.52 -0.53
CA PRO A 77 -6.99 -25.92 0.79
C PRO A 77 -5.83 -26.54 1.55
N ALA A 78 -5.59 -26.11 2.79
CA ALA A 78 -4.61 -26.77 3.63
C ALA A 78 -5.08 -28.21 3.86
N GLU A 79 -4.22 -29.20 3.53
CA GLU A 79 -4.50 -30.58 3.90
C GLU A 79 -4.67 -30.62 5.42
N THR A 80 -5.89 -30.90 5.86
CA THR A 80 -6.17 -31.02 7.28
C THR A 80 -5.58 -32.35 7.75
N ALA A 81 -5.10 -32.44 8.99
CA ALA A 81 -4.54 -33.68 9.55
C ALA A 81 -5.48 -34.90 9.42
N GLY A 82 -6.79 -34.66 9.25
CA GLY A 82 -7.77 -35.70 8.92
C GLY A 82 -7.64 -36.28 7.51
N ASP A 83 -7.33 -35.47 6.50
CA ASP A 83 -7.18 -35.91 5.10
C ASP A 83 -5.93 -36.77 4.91
N THR A 84 -4.85 -36.46 5.63
CA THR A 84 -3.61 -37.24 5.59
C THR A 84 -3.78 -38.59 6.30
N LEU A 85 -4.53 -38.64 7.40
CA LEU A 85 -4.87 -39.89 8.09
C LEU A 85 -5.82 -40.76 7.27
N TYR A 86 -6.82 -40.16 6.60
CA TYR A 86 -7.76 -40.89 5.74
C TYR A 86 -7.05 -41.51 4.52
N ARG A 87 -6.21 -40.75 3.79
CA ARG A 87 -5.38 -41.32 2.70
C ARG A 87 -4.39 -42.39 3.18
N ALA A 88 -3.81 -42.20 4.36
CA ALA A 88 -2.88 -43.19 4.92
C ALA A 88 -3.60 -44.49 5.32
N ALA A 89 -4.87 -44.42 5.73
CA ALA A 89 -5.70 -45.60 5.98
C ALA A 89 -6.07 -46.31 4.66
N GLU A 90 -6.49 -45.56 3.64
CA GLU A 90 -6.88 -46.10 2.33
C GLU A 90 -5.72 -46.86 1.65
N SER A 91 -4.51 -46.29 1.67
CA SER A 91 -3.30 -46.94 1.12
C SER A 91 -2.88 -48.22 1.85
N ARG A 92 -3.19 -48.33 3.15
CA ARG A 92 -2.94 -49.56 3.94
C ARG A 92 -3.95 -50.65 3.67
N GLU A 93 -5.17 -50.31 3.27
CA GLU A 93 -6.20 -51.27 2.89
C GLU A 93 -5.98 -51.79 1.47
N THR A 94 -5.54 -50.94 0.54
CA THR A 94 -5.23 -51.38 -0.84
C THR A 94 -3.94 -52.20 -0.94
N GLY A 95 -2.98 -52.01 -0.03
CA GLY A 95 -1.75 -52.80 0.03
C GLY A 95 -1.86 -54.14 0.75
N ARG A 96 -3.08 -54.56 1.16
CA ARG A 96 -3.34 -55.83 1.85
C ARG A 96 -4.09 -56.88 1.02
N ALA A 97 -4.40 -56.59 -0.24
CA ALA A 97 -4.89 -57.56 -1.21
C ALA A 97 -3.73 -58.23 -1.95
#